data_AF-A0AAX2HEU4-F1
#
_entry.id   AF-A0AAX2HEU4-F1
#
_cell.length_a   1.000
_cell.length_b   1.000
_cell.length_c   1.000
_cell.angle_alpha   90.00
_cell.angle_beta   90.00
_cell.angle_gamma   90.00
#
_symmetry.space_group_name_H-M   'P 1'
#
loop_
_entity.id
_entity.type
_entity.pdbx_description
1 polymer ?
#
loop_
_entity_poly.entity_id
_entity_poly.type
_entity_poly.pdbx_seq_one_letter_code
_entity_poly.pdbx_strand_id
1 'polypeptide(L)' 'MNRQTAIDYFGSIPKLASALKITYEAVRQWGNEVPKLRQYQLEKITNGELKADDETSESAA' A
#
# COMPACT_ATOMS: atom_id res chain seq x y z
N MET A 1 -0.22 1.58 6.86
CA MET A 1 0.98 2.20 6.29
C MET A 1 0.67 3.60 5.81
N ASN A 2 1.66 4.49 5.89
CA ASN A 2 1.57 5.83 5.30
C ASN A 2 1.68 5.80 3.77
N ARG A 3 0.95 6.70 3.10
CA ARG A 3 1.01 6.84 1.64
C ARG A 3 2.42 7.13 1.16
N GLN A 4 3.16 7.97 1.89
CA GLN A 4 4.52 8.34 1.52
C GLN A 4 5.46 7.12 1.52
N THR A 5 5.36 6.25 2.53
CA THR A 5 6.14 5.00 2.59
C THR A 5 5.92 4.11 1.37
N ALA A 6 4.67 3.96 0.93
CA ALA A 6 4.38 3.25 -0.31
C ALA A 6 5.01 3.96 -1.52
N ILE A 7 4.89 5.28 -1.63
CA ILE A 7 5.48 6.04 -2.74
C ILE A 7 7.00 5.89 -2.77
N ASP A 8 7.66 5.95 -1.61
CA ASP A 8 9.11 5.86 -1.49
C ASP A 8 9.61 4.46 -1.88
N TYR A 9 8.91 3.41 -1.46
CA TYR A 9 9.25 2.02 -1.84
C TYR A 9 9.17 1.79 -3.35
N PHE A 10 8.08 2.25 -4.00
CA PHE A 10 7.96 2.14 -5.46
C PHE A 10 8.75 3.23 -6.21
N GLY A 11 9.28 4.22 -5.49
CA GLY A 11 10.02 5.39 -5.98
C GLY A 11 9.17 6.51 -6.58
N SER A 12 7.94 6.24 -7.01
CA SER A 12 7.03 7.29 -7.49
C SER A 12 5.56 6.87 -7.51
N ILE A 13 4.65 7.86 -7.45
CA ILE A 13 3.20 7.67 -7.56
C ILE A 13 2.80 6.87 -8.83
N PRO A 14 3.28 7.17 -10.05
CA PRO A 14 2.90 6.40 -11.23
C PRO A 14 3.40 4.94 -11.19
N LYS A 15 4.56 4.67 -10.59
CA LYS A 15 5.06 3.29 -10.39
C LYS A 15 4.17 2.51 -9.42
N LEU A 16 3.82 3.13 -8.29
CA LEU A 16 2.87 2.60 -7.30
C LEU A 16 1.49 2.32 -7.93
N ALA A 17 0.97 3.27 -8.72
CA ALA A 17 -0.29 3.10 -9.43
C ALA A 17 -0.25 1.93 -10.41
N SER A 18 0.85 1.79 -11.15
CA SER A 18 1.07 0.69 -12.11
C SER A 18 1.14 -0.67 -11.40
N ALA A 19 1.82 -0.75 -10.26
CA ALA A 19 1.91 -1.97 -9.46
C ALA A 19 0.53 -2.46 -9.00
N LEU A 20 -0.34 -1.52 -8.60
CA LEU A 20 -1.71 -1.79 -8.17
C LEU A 20 -2.74 -1.83 -9.30
N LYS A 21 -2.31 -1.62 -10.56
CA LYS A 21 -3.18 -1.52 -11.74
C LYS A 21 -4.32 -0.51 -11.56
N ILE A 22 -4.01 0.64 -10.99
CA ILE A 22 -4.94 1.76 -10.82
C ILE A 22 -4.42 3.03 -11.48
N THR A 23 -5.25 4.06 -11.51
CA THR A 23 -4.88 5.37 -12.04
C THR A 23 -4.04 6.16 -11.04
N TYR A 24 -3.23 7.07 -11.59
CA TYR A 24 -2.47 8.05 -10.81
C TYR A 24 -3.37 8.86 -9.86
N GLU A 25 -4.55 9.26 -10.34
CA GLU A 25 -5.54 10.02 -9.57
C GLU A 25 -6.05 9.24 -8.36
N ALA A 26 -6.27 7.92 -8.50
CA ALA A 26 -6.68 7.08 -7.39
C ALA A 26 -5.64 7.07 -6.26
N VAL A 27 -4.33 7.09 -6.57
CA VAL A 27 -3.28 7.19 -5.54
C VAL A 27 -3.26 8.60 -4.90
N ARG A 28 -3.50 9.66 -5.69
CA ARG A 28 -3.59 11.03 -5.16
C ARG A 28 -4.78 11.25 -4.23
N GLN A 29 -5.89 10.54 -4.49
CA GLN A 29 -7.08 10.57 -3.65
C GLN A 29 -6.89 9.87 -2.31
N TRP A 30 -5.83 9.06 -2.14
CA TRP A 30 -5.49 8.57 -0.81
C TRP A 30 -5.07 9.74 0.07
N GLY A 31 -5.58 9.74 1.30
CA GLY A 31 -5.18 10.70 2.32
C GLY A 31 -3.74 10.49 2.79
N ASN A 32 -3.47 10.79 4.05
CA ASN A 32 -2.17 10.52 4.66
C ASN A 32 -1.90 9.01 4.76
N GLU A 33 -2.96 8.25 5.00
CA GLU A 33 -2.92 6.79 5.12
C GLU A 33 -3.45 6.11 3.86
N VAL A 34 -2.83 4.99 3.51
CA VAL A 34 -3.29 4.14 2.41
C VAL A 34 -4.55 3.39 2.85
N PRO A 35 -5.62 3.27 2.03
CA PRO A 35 -6.80 2.50 2.42
C PRO A 35 -6.46 1.04 2.73
N LYS A 36 -7.00 0.45 3.80
CA LYS A 36 -6.67 -0.92 4.29
C LYS A 36 -6.61 -1.97 3.17
N LEU A 37 -7.61 -2.00 2.30
CA LEU A 37 -7.65 -2.93 1.17
C LEU A 37 -6.42 -2.81 0.24
N ARG A 38 -5.95 -1.58 -0.01
CA ARG A 38 -4.73 -1.33 -0.79
C ARG A 38 -3.49 -1.71 -0.03
N GLN A 39 -3.53 -1.62 1.30
CA GLN A 39 -2.41 -2.05 2.12
C GLN A 39 -2.13 -3.55 1.97
N TYR A 40 -3.16 -4.39 2.06
CA TYR A 40 -3.02 -5.83 1.82
C TYR A 40 -2.58 -6.17 0.39
N GLN A 41 -3.07 -5.42 -0.61
CA GLN A 41 -2.62 -5.61 -1.99
C GLN A 41 -1.14 -5.29 -2.15
N LEU A 42 -0.70 -4.18 -1.56
CA LEU A 42 0.70 -3.78 -1.56
C LEU A 42 1.56 -4.83 -0.88
N GLU A 43 1.17 -5.31 0.30
CA GLU A 43 1.87 -6.38 1.00
C GLU A 43 2.09 -7.61 0.13
N LYS A 44 1.04 -8.06 -0.58
CA LYS A 44 1.15 -9.19 -1.51
C LYS A 44 2.07 -8.91 -2.70
N ILE A 45 2.02 -7.71 -3.26
CA ILE A 45 2.86 -7.33 -4.41
C ILE A 45 4.33 -7.20 -4.00
N THR A 46 4.57 -6.70 -2.78
CA THR A 46 5.91 -6.51 -2.22
C THR A 46 6.41 -7.74 -1.44
N ASN A 47 5.71 -8.88 -1.52
CA ASN A 47 6.05 -10.11 -0.79
C ASN A 47 6.33 -9.88 0.72
N GLY A 48 5.55 -9.01 1.37
CA GLY A 48 5.68 -8.70 2.79
C GLY A 48 6.67 -7.58 3.15
N GLU A 49 7.31 -6.90 2.19
CA GLU A 49 8.16 -5.75 2.51
C GLU A 49 7.37 -4.53 3.01
N LEU A 50 6.20 -4.25 2.41
CA LEU A 50 5.23 -3.29 2.94
C LEU A 50 4.17 -4.03 3.74
N LYS A 51 4.13 -3.84 5.06
CA LYS A 51 3.08 -4.41 5.91
C LYS A 51 1.85 -3.51 5.97
N ALA A 52 0.67 -4.11 5.89
CA ALA A 52 -0.54 -3.40 6.24
C ALA A 52 -0.54 -3.04 7.73
N ASP A 53 -1.11 -1.87 8.06
CA ASP A 53 -1.47 -1.54 9.44
C ASP A 53 -2.68 -2.40 9.79
N ASP A 54 -2.37 -3.58 10.31
CA ASP A 54 -3.31 -4.37 11.08
C ASP A 54 -3.36 -3.79 12.49
N GLU A 55 -4.43 -3.05 12.74
CA GLU A 55 -5.01 -2.97 14.08
C GLU A 55 -5.45 -4.40 14.43
N THR A 56 -4.52 -5.22 14.95
CA THR A 56 -4.67 -6.49 15.70
C THR A 56 -3.77 -7.63 15.18
N SER A 57 -2.74 -7.87 15.99
CA SER A 57 -2.06 -9.14 16.20
C SER A 57 -2.99 -10.36 16.41
N GLU A 58 -2.53 -11.51 15.91
CA GLU A 58 -2.65 -12.89 16.47
C GLU A 58 -3.43 -13.99 15.70
N SER A 59 -2.69 -15.09 15.47
CA SER A 59 -3.06 -16.52 15.53
C SER A 59 -4.05 -17.13 14.54
N ALA A 60 -3.51 -17.99 13.68
CA ALA A 60 -4.03 -19.35 13.55
C ALA A 60 -2.84 -20.31 13.43
N ALA A 61 -2.57 -20.98 14.54
CA ALA A 61 -1.73 -22.16 14.68
C ALA A 61 -2.33 -23.38 13.95
#